data_AF-A0A6C0CF83-F1
#
_entry.id   AF-A0A6C0CF83-F1
#
_cell.length_a   1.000
_cell.length_b   1.000
_cell.length_c   1.000
_cell.angle_alpha   90.00
_cell.angle_beta   90.00
_cell.angle_gamma   90.00
#
_symmetry.space_group_name_H-M   'P 1'
#
loop_
_entity.id
_entity.type
_entity.pdbx_description
1 polymer ?
#
loop_
_entity_poly.entity_id
_entity_poly.type
_entity_poly.pdbx_seq_one_letter_code
_entity_poly.pdbx_strand_id
1 'polypeptide(L)'
;MSREEVDNWSRFTLICKPEQSGKTFVMIQQIIKDLEEKDYEGKKTVNFIFCDNSLLLTKQTGERVKNDLEEYQVNGELYIELSSHNRTEHHNWKSVVGTLTTSEVNNVLCCTNGVRVDDIYEIIQSLNSYHLTENKFMFKIWLDEGDKFIKPIDSTFKPLVDEYENVNVYCITATPKKLFDVYKQMNVFPIENTTTPNYHGWNDNEITLVDHVAGNEFVRHVLDECAKELILPGSKWFIPAGHTKKSHKAVKDICIERGIATIIVNGEGIQLYLPNKTFYIYNKDEELNTLLKKIYKQHHLENYPVAITGNICIGRGISIVSEDFMFDCGILSLCHNQQEASQNSGRLKGNIKGFSSYKPFKVFTTEQFDKVAKEWEKKSRGLAELAFKRAEEGKSTIITKNEFKTVGEDFEYIVHPELFNSYAKAHKFLLTIWRQKMKTKPKESKNSVIHSSEATRGYMVTSKLLKAGKTVQDLSYEDVLTIEKANRIAPATCISSTDKGSRYLILPVYENDDTPPNREMYQVRYISFKK
;
A
#
# COMPACT_ATOMS: atom_id res chain seq x y z
N MET A 1 -0.15 35.99 -15.77
CA MET A 1 -0.71 34.87 -16.56
C MET A 1 0.25 33.70 -16.45
N SER A 2 -0.27 32.55 -16.04
CA SER A 2 0.38 31.44 -15.34
C SER A 2 1.32 30.61 -16.21
N ARG A 3 2.54 30.35 -15.72
CA ARG A 3 3.16 29.03 -15.91
C ARG A 3 2.20 28.03 -15.28
N GLU A 4 1.63 27.14 -16.08
CA GLU A 4 0.99 25.94 -15.55
C GLU A 4 1.95 25.33 -14.53
N GLU A 5 1.51 25.17 -13.28
CA GLU A 5 2.23 24.34 -12.32
C GLU A 5 2.33 22.96 -12.96
N VAL A 6 3.49 22.65 -13.54
CA VAL A 6 3.82 21.29 -13.96
C VAL A 6 3.64 20.46 -12.70
N ASP A 7 2.63 19.58 -12.70
CA ASP A 7 2.35 18.72 -11.56
C ASP A 7 3.52 17.74 -11.42
N ASN A 8 4.56 18.18 -10.70
CA ASN A 8 5.81 17.43 -10.46
C ASN A 8 5.55 16.09 -9.77
N TRP A 9 4.33 15.86 -9.25
CA TRP A 9 3.85 14.55 -8.82
C TRP A 9 3.85 13.49 -9.92
N SER A 10 3.92 13.88 -11.19
CA SER A 10 4.16 12.95 -12.32
C SER A 10 5.49 12.18 -12.18
N ARG A 11 6.52 12.77 -11.54
CA ARG A 11 7.81 12.14 -11.24
C ARG A 11 7.84 11.37 -9.91
N PHE A 12 6.71 11.32 -9.19
CA PHE A 12 6.49 10.46 -8.04
C PHE A 12 5.66 9.24 -8.45
N THR A 13 6.33 8.12 -8.66
CA THR A 13 5.70 6.89 -9.16
C THR A 13 5.47 5.89 -8.03
N LEU A 14 4.22 5.46 -7.84
CA LEU A 14 3.84 4.41 -6.91
C LEU A 14 3.85 3.04 -7.61
N ILE A 15 4.68 2.14 -7.11
CA ILE A 15 4.66 0.71 -7.44
C ILE A 15 3.87 0.00 -6.35
N CYS A 16 2.65 -0.41 -6.68
CA CYS A 16 1.79 -1.15 -5.76
C CYS A 16 1.61 -2.59 -6.21
N LYS A 17 1.88 -3.53 -5.31
CA LYS A 17 1.70 -4.97 -5.50
C LYS A 17 1.34 -5.62 -4.16
N PRO A 18 0.71 -6.80 -4.15
CA PRO A 18 0.38 -7.50 -2.89
C PRO A 18 1.59 -7.82 -2.01
N GLU A 19 1.36 -8.10 -0.73
CA GLU A 19 2.38 -8.64 0.15
C GLU A 19 2.97 -9.95 -0.42
N GLN A 20 4.28 -10.15 -0.25
CA GLN A 20 5.01 -11.35 -0.69
C GLN A 20 4.90 -11.72 -2.18
N SER A 21 4.49 -10.79 -3.04
CA SER A 21 4.34 -11.00 -4.48
C SER A 21 5.61 -10.72 -5.31
N GLY A 22 6.74 -10.42 -4.66
CA GLY A 22 7.98 -10.05 -5.36
C GLY A 22 8.04 -8.57 -5.75
N LYS A 23 7.64 -7.65 -4.86
CA LYS A 23 7.65 -6.19 -5.15
C LYS A 23 9.05 -5.66 -5.42
N THR A 24 10.02 -6.04 -4.59
CA THR A 24 11.44 -5.67 -4.72
C THR A 24 12.02 -6.15 -6.04
N PHE A 25 11.57 -7.31 -6.55
CA PHE A 25 11.99 -7.81 -7.86
C PHE A 25 11.58 -6.87 -9.00
N VAL A 26 10.41 -6.24 -8.93
CA VAL A 26 9.99 -5.24 -9.92
C VAL A 26 10.91 -4.02 -9.93
N MET A 27 11.31 -3.54 -8.75
CA MET A 27 12.31 -2.48 -8.64
C MET A 27 13.64 -2.89 -9.27
N ILE A 28 14.15 -4.08 -8.97
CA ILE A 28 15.42 -4.57 -9.52
C ILE A 28 15.35 -4.69 -11.05
N GLN A 29 14.27 -5.26 -11.59
CA GLN A 29 14.09 -5.36 -13.04
C GLN A 29 14.02 -3.99 -13.71
N GLN A 30 13.35 -3.03 -13.07
CA GLN A 30 13.29 -1.66 -13.60
C GLN A 30 14.66 -0.98 -13.55
N ILE A 31 15.43 -1.15 -12.47
CA ILE A 31 16.80 -0.65 -12.36
C ILE A 31 17.68 -1.22 -13.47
N ILE A 32 17.64 -2.55 -13.69
CA ILE A 32 18.43 -3.19 -14.75
C ILE A 32 18.06 -2.63 -16.12
N LYS A 33 16.75 -2.58 -16.42
CA LYS A 33 16.25 -2.01 -17.67
C LYS A 33 16.75 -0.56 -17.88
N ASP A 34 16.69 0.25 -16.83
CA ASP A 34 17.10 1.66 -16.86
C ASP A 34 18.62 1.85 -17.05
N LEU A 35 19.43 0.83 -16.74
CA LEU A 35 20.88 0.84 -16.93
C LEU A 35 21.27 0.30 -18.31
N GLU A 36 20.49 -0.65 -18.86
CA GLU A 36 20.66 -1.17 -20.22
C GLU A 36 20.20 -0.17 -21.29
N GLU A 37 19.11 0.54 -21.03
CA GLU A 37 18.61 1.64 -21.87
C GLU A 37 19.55 2.85 -21.70
N LYS A 38 20.52 3.00 -22.61
CA LYS A 38 21.38 4.18 -22.65
C LYS A 38 20.50 5.43 -22.73
N ASP A 39 20.62 6.32 -21.74
CA ASP A 39 19.94 7.60 -21.76
C ASP A 39 20.27 8.34 -23.07
N TYR A 40 19.24 8.87 -23.73
CA TYR A 40 19.38 9.63 -24.98
C TYR A 40 20.31 10.84 -24.84
N GLU A 41 20.49 11.33 -23.60
CA GLU A 41 21.36 12.45 -23.26
C GLU A 41 22.74 12.03 -22.71
N GLY A 42 23.03 10.73 -22.62
CA GLY A 42 24.31 10.21 -22.13
C GLY A 42 24.56 10.46 -20.63
N LYS A 43 23.51 10.72 -19.85
CA LYS A 43 23.61 10.90 -18.39
C LYS A 43 23.83 9.55 -17.70
N LYS A 44 24.57 9.59 -16.60
CA LYS A 44 24.76 8.44 -15.70
C LYS A 44 23.56 8.32 -14.75
N THR A 45 22.86 7.18 -14.78
CA THR A 45 21.75 6.91 -13.86
C THR A 45 22.27 6.47 -12.50
N VAL A 46 21.88 7.15 -11.43
CA VAL A 46 22.20 6.83 -10.04
C VAL A 46 20.93 6.50 -9.27
N ASN A 47 20.89 5.29 -8.71
CA ASN A 47 19.80 4.77 -7.90
C ASN A 47 20.14 4.88 -6.41
N PHE A 48 19.33 5.63 -5.66
CA PHE A 48 19.34 5.62 -4.20
C PHE A 48 18.23 4.73 -3.68
N ILE A 49 18.54 3.66 -2.97
CA ILE A 49 17.55 2.66 -2.55
C ILE A 49 17.47 2.62 -1.02
N PHE A 50 16.33 3.04 -0.50
CA PHE A 50 16.00 2.99 0.92
C PHE A 50 15.29 1.68 1.28
N CYS A 51 15.88 0.92 2.19
CA CYS A 51 15.34 -0.37 2.67
C CYS A 51 14.90 -0.28 4.15
N ASP A 52 13.76 -0.90 4.48
CA ASP A 52 13.11 -0.77 5.80
C ASP A 52 13.73 -1.63 6.92
N ASN A 53 14.31 -2.81 6.63
CA ASN A 53 14.78 -3.67 7.73
C ASN A 53 16.02 -4.51 7.49
N SER A 54 16.63 -4.49 6.31
CA SER A 54 17.96 -5.05 6.17
C SER A 54 18.57 -4.76 4.81
N LEU A 55 19.85 -4.44 4.80
CA LEU A 55 20.74 -4.68 3.65
C LEU A 55 20.71 -6.14 3.15
N LEU A 56 20.06 -7.06 3.88
CA LEU A 56 19.77 -8.43 3.45
C LEU A 56 18.65 -8.58 2.42
N LEU A 57 17.73 -7.63 2.21
CA LEU A 57 16.70 -7.78 1.15
C LEU A 57 17.30 -7.72 -0.26
N THR A 58 18.39 -6.99 -0.44
CA THR A 58 19.24 -7.05 -1.63
C THR A 58 20.14 -8.29 -1.65
N LYS A 59 20.55 -8.84 -0.49
CA LYS A 59 21.22 -10.16 -0.43
C LYS A 59 20.26 -11.32 -0.77
N GLN A 60 18.96 -11.20 -0.48
CA GLN A 60 17.94 -12.21 -0.78
C GLN A 60 17.68 -12.39 -2.28
N THR A 61 18.09 -11.44 -3.11
CA THR A 61 18.10 -11.61 -4.57
C THR A 61 19.47 -12.09 -5.10
N GLY A 62 20.43 -12.31 -4.21
CA GLY A 62 21.81 -12.69 -4.53
C GLY A 62 22.29 -13.84 -3.66
N GLU A 63 21.68 -15.02 -3.78
CA GLU A 63 22.18 -16.29 -3.20
C GLU A 63 23.61 -16.68 -3.67
N ARG A 64 24.38 -15.78 -4.29
CA ARG A 64 25.76 -16.03 -4.74
C ARG A 64 26.78 -14.91 -4.54
N VAL A 65 26.53 -13.89 -3.73
CA VAL A 65 27.54 -12.82 -3.57
C VAL A 65 28.16 -12.86 -2.17
N LYS A 66 29.31 -13.54 -2.17
CA LYS A 66 30.28 -13.81 -1.10
C LYS A 66 30.31 -12.79 0.04
N ASN A 67 30.34 -13.36 1.24
CA ASN A 67 30.71 -12.72 2.50
C ASN A 67 31.86 -11.70 2.33
N ASP A 68 31.68 -10.52 2.92
CA ASP A 68 32.73 -9.53 3.27
C ASP A 68 33.30 -8.61 2.19
N LEU A 69 32.49 -8.02 1.30
CA LEU A 69 32.95 -6.96 0.38
C LEU A 69 32.19 -5.63 0.55
N GLU A 70 32.95 -4.53 0.54
CA GLU A 70 32.48 -3.13 0.59
C GLU A 70 31.69 -2.73 -0.67
N GLU A 71 32.05 -3.35 -1.80
CA GLU A 71 31.32 -3.32 -3.07
C GLU A 71 30.84 -4.73 -3.41
N TYR A 72 29.63 -4.85 -3.93
CA TYR A 72 29.13 -6.17 -4.34
C TYR A 72 28.34 -6.10 -5.64
N GLN A 73 28.40 -7.19 -6.41
CA GLN A 73 27.85 -7.25 -7.76
C GLN A 73 26.59 -8.11 -7.79
N VAL A 74 25.44 -7.54 -8.17
CA VAL A 74 24.19 -8.29 -8.38
C VAL A 74 23.84 -8.21 -9.86
N ASN A 75 23.77 -9.36 -10.53
CA ASN A 75 23.46 -9.45 -11.97
C ASN A 75 24.33 -8.56 -12.88
N GLY A 76 25.61 -8.36 -12.52
CA GLY A 76 26.52 -7.52 -13.28
C GLY A 76 26.69 -6.09 -12.74
N GLU A 77 25.76 -5.62 -11.90
CA GLU A 77 25.72 -4.24 -11.40
C GLU A 77 26.40 -4.06 -10.05
N LEU A 78 27.19 -2.99 -9.90
CA LEU A 78 27.87 -2.64 -8.67
C LEU A 78 26.97 -1.85 -7.71
N TYR A 79 27.00 -2.25 -6.44
CA TYR A 79 26.29 -1.63 -5.34
C TYR A 79 27.26 -1.20 -4.23
N ILE A 80 27.01 -0.03 -3.65
CA ILE A 80 27.66 0.43 -2.43
C ILE A 80 26.65 0.59 -1.28
N GLU A 81 27.10 0.33 -0.06
CA GLU A 81 26.31 0.55 1.16
C GLU A 81 26.66 1.91 1.79
N LEU A 82 25.72 2.84 1.86
CA LEU A 82 25.82 4.06 2.67
C LEU A 82 25.25 3.80 4.06
N SER A 83 26.10 3.52 5.05
CA SER A 83 25.68 3.21 6.42
C SER A 83 26.72 3.63 7.47
N SER A 84 26.32 3.60 8.75
CA SER A 84 27.23 3.80 9.88
C SER A 84 27.94 2.51 10.30
N HIS A 85 27.70 1.39 9.61
CA HIS A 85 28.31 0.10 9.93
C HIS A 85 29.77 0.09 9.50
N ASN A 86 30.65 -0.47 10.33
CA ASN A 86 32.09 -0.58 10.05
C ASN A 86 32.49 -1.47 8.85
N ARG A 87 31.52 -2.01 8.10
CA ARG A 87 31.76 -2.91 6.96
C ARG A 87 31.76 -2.21 5.60
N THR A 88 31.49 -0.91 5.60
CA THR A 88 31.50 -0.06 4.42
C THR A 88 32.42 1.11 4.67
N GLU A 89 33.12 1.61 3.65
CA GLU A 89 33.87 2.86 3.74
C GLU A 89 32.98 4.10 3.55
N HIS A 90 31.74 3.90 3.08
CA HIS A 90 30.82 4.98 2.75
C HIS A 90 29.93 5.35 3.94
N HIS A 91 30.44 6.24 4.80
CA HIS A 91 29.73 6.68 6.00
C HIS A 91 28.95 7.98 5.86
N ASN A 92 29.24 8.77 4.82
CA ASN A 92 28.69 10.10 4.60
C ASN A 92 28.60 10.44 3.11
N TRP A 93 27.82 11.48 2.79
CA TRP A 93 27.62 11.94 1.43
C TRP A 93 28.90 12.21 0.62
N LYS A 94 29.97 12.74 1.23
CA LYS A 94 31.22 13.08 0.52
C LYS A 94 31.90 11.86 -0.08
N SER A 95 31.96 10.77 0.70
CA SER A 95 32.53 9.50 0.25
C SER A 95 31.75 8.93 -0.94
N VAL A 96 30.41 9.09 -0.94
CA VAL A 96 29.55 8.64 -2.03
C VAL A 96 29.73 9.51 -3.27
N VAL A 97 29.77 10.83 -3.14
CA VAL A 97 30.04 11.76 -4.27
C VAL A 97 31.38 11.43 -4.95
N GLY A 98 32.44 11.19 -4.16
CA GLY A 98 33.75 10.82 -4.71
C GLY A 98 33.69 9.51 -5.51
N THR A 99 32.95 8.53 -4.99
CA THR A 99 32.77 7.23 -5.66
C THR A 99 31.95 7.35 -6.94
N LEU A 100 30.82 8.06 -6.89
CA LEU A 100 29.93 8.25 -8.05
C LEU A 100 30.59 8.99 -9.21
N THR A 101 31.58 9.84 -8.93
CA THR A 101 32.30 10.63 -9.93
C THR A 101 33.56 9.96 -10.48
N THR A 102 34.10 8.94 -9.80
CA THR A 102 35.37 8.28 -10.18
C THR A 102 35.24 6.81 -10.56
N SER A 103 34.07 6.20 -10.34
CA SER A 103 33.78 4.79 -10.62
C SER A 103 32.52 4.60 -11.47
N GLU A 104 32.28 3.36 -11.91
CA GLU A 104 31.05 2.95 -12.63
C GLU A 104 29.89 2.60 -11.68
N VAL A 105 30.01 2.90 -10.38
CA VAL A 105 28.94 2.64 -9.41
C VAL A 105 27.70 3.47 -9.74
N ASN A 106 26.56 2.78 -9.87
CA ASN A 106 25.25 3.37 -10.16
C ASN A 106 24.25 3.18 -9.02
N ASN A 107 24.53 2.33 -8.03
CA ASN A 107 23.54 1.93 -7.03
C ASN A 107 24.04 2.16 -5.61
N VAL A 108 23.30 2.95 -4.84
CA VAL A 108 23.61 3.30 -3.45
C VAL A 108 22.48 2.80 -2.56
N LEU A 109 22.82 1.92 -1.63
CA LEU A 109 21.88 1.34 -0.66
C LEU A 109 21.98 2.04 0.68
N CYS A 110 20.84 2.31 1.30
CA CYS A 110 20.82 2.87 2.65
C CYS A 110 19.60 2.42 3.46
N CYS A 111 19.75 2.44 4.78
CA CYS A 111 18.63 2.23 5.69
C CYS A 111 17.80 3.51 5.81
N THR A 112 16.49 3.35 6.04
CA THR A 112 15.57 4.45 6.26
C THR A 112 15.82 5.17 7.60
N ASN A 113 16.66 6.20 7.60
CA ASN A 113 16.82 7.11 8.73
C ASN A 113 17.09 8.55 8.27
N GLY A 114 16.88 9.52 9.17
CA GLY A 114 17.01 10.95 8.85
C GLY A 114 18.40 11.33 8.32
N VAL A 115 19.47 10.78 8.90
CA VAL A 115 20.84 11.05 8.46
C VAL A 115 21.04 10.66 7.00
N ARG A 116 20.52 9.49 6.59
CA ARG A 116 20.64 9.02 5.19
C ARG A 116 19.77 9.83 4.22
N VAL A 117 18.63 10.34 4.67
CA VAL A 117 17.81 11.28 3.90
C VAL A 117 18.57 12.58 3.65
N ASP A 118 19.20 13.12 4.70
CA ASP A 118 20.02 14.34 4.61
C ASP A 118 21.25 14.11 3.71
N ASP A 119 21.94 12.97 3.85
CA ASP A 119 23.07 12.63 2.98
C ASP A 119 22.66 12.60 1.50
N ILE A 120 21.51 12.01 1.16
CA ILE A 120 21.05 11.94 -0.24
C ILE A 120 20.70 13.32 -0.80
N TYR A 121 20.12 14.20 0.03
CA TYR A 121 19.91 15.58 -0.34
C TYR A 121 21.23 16.28 -0.69
N GLU A 122 22.25 16.16 0.17
CA GLU A 122 23.56 16.76 -0.06
C GLU A 122 24.27 16.17 -1.30
N ILE A 123 24.15 14.86 -1.55
CA ILE A 123 24.71 14.23 -2.77
C ILE A 123 24.09 14.85 -4.02
N ILE A 124 22.76 14.88 -4.11
CA ILE A 124 22.04 15.37 -5.30
C ILE A 124 22.31 16.86 -5.51
N GLN A 125 22.27 17.66 -4.44
CA GLN A 125 22.56 19.09 -4.51
C GLN A 125 24.00 19.34 -4.94
N SER A 126 24.98 18.64 -4.36
CA SER A 126 26.40 18.82 -4.71
C SER A 126 26.69 18.44 -6.16
N LEU A 127 26.08 17.36 -6.68
CA LEU A 127 26.32 16.91 -8.04
C LEU A 127 25.65 17.82 -9.08
N ASN A 128 24.48 18.40 -8.77
CA ASN A 128 23.81 19.34 -9.66
C ASN A 128 24.39 20.77 -9.62
N SER A 129 24.98 21.19 -8.49
CA SER A 129 25.51 22.57 -8.34
C SER A 129 26.94 22.75 -8.84
N TYR A 130 27.69 21.66 -9.08
CA TYR A 130 29.09 21.75 -9.48
C TYR A 130 29.25 21.64 -11.00
N HIS A 131 29.90 22.64 -11.61
CA HIS A 131 30.05 22.78 -13.07
C HIS A 131 30.62 21.56 -13.81
N LEU A 132 31.44 20.71 -13.16
CA LEU A 132 31.98 19.49 -13.80
C LEU A 132 31.00 18.31 -13.77
N THR A 133 29.94 18.37 -12.97
CA THR A 133 28.96 17.28 -12.77
C THR A 133 27.53 17.68 -13.09
N GLU A 134 27.26 18.98 -13.21
CA GLU A 134 25.97 19.52 -13.62
C GLU A 134 25.51 18.86 -14.93
N ASN A 135 24.24 18.45 -14.96
CA ASN A 135 23.61 17.75 -16.09
C ASN A 135 24.24 16.41 -16.50
N LYS A 136 25.15 15.82 -15.70
CA LYS A 136 25.74 14.49 -16.02
C LYS A 136 24.99 13.32 -15.41
N PHE A 137 24.04 13.56 -14.51
CA PHE A 137 23.40 12.52 -13.73
C PHE A 137 21.88 12.53 -13.88
N MET A 138 21.30 11.34 -13.79
CA MET A 138 19.87 11.11 -13.60
C MET A 138 19.68 10.39 -12.27
N PHE A 139 18.91 10.96 -11.35
CA PHE A 139 18.73 10.42 -10.01
C PHE A 139 17.38 9.73 -9.85
N LYS A 140 17.41 8.50 -9.33
CA LYS A 140 16.21 7.71 -9.02
C LYS A 140 16.23 7.31 -7.55
N ILE A 141 15.25 7.78 -6.79
CA ILE A 141 15.13 7.51 -5.35
C ILE A 141 14.04 6.45 -5.16
N TRP A 142 14.42 5.28 -4.68
CA TRP A 142 13.55 4.14 -4.44
C TRP A 142 13.25 4.01 -2.95
N LEU A 143 11.97 4.04 -2.59
CA LEU A 143 11.47 4.01 -1.22
C LEU A 143 10.71 2.69 -0.99
N ASP A 144 11.37 1.67 -0.43
CA ASP A 144 10.70 0.44 -0.02
C ASP A 144 9.83 0.68 1.24
N GLU A 145 8.65 0.06 1.30
CA GLU A 145 7.61 0.39 2.29
C GLU A 145 7.28 1.91 2.30
N GLY A 146 7.11 2.49 1.10
CA GLY A 146 6.97 3.93 0.86
C GLY A 146 5.85 4.63 1.66
N ASP A 147 4.86 3.90 2.18
CA ASP A 147 3.83 4.44 3.08
C ASP A 147 4.37 4.98 4.41
N LYS A 148 5.64 4.73 4.73
CA LYS A 148 6.37 5.30 5.88
C LYS A 148 7.07 6.62 5.59
N PHE A 149 7.24 6.98 4.33
CA PHE A 149 8.11 8.08 3.91
C PHE A 149 7.39 9.41 3.74
N ILE A 150 6.15 9.56 4.22
CA ILE A 150 5.38 10.81 4.08
C ILE A 150 6.20 12.03 4.48
N LYS A 151 6.83 11.99 5.66
CA LYS A 151 7.64 13.11 6.15
C LYS A 151 8.88 13.37 5.25
N PRO A 152 9.77 12.39 4.98
CA PRO A 152 10.88 12.58 4.03
C PRO A 152 10.46 13.03 2.62
N ILE A 153 9.33 12.53 2.10
CA ILE A 153 8.77 12.95 0.82
C ILE A 153 8.45 14.45 0.87
N ASP A 154 7.70 14.88 1.88
CA ASP A 154 7.26 16.27 1.98
C ASP A 154 8.41 17.24 2.28
N SER A 155 9.34 16.86 3.15
CA SER A 155 10.40 17.76 3.63
C SER A 155 11.65 17.78 2.76
N THR A 156 11.91 16.73 1.98
CA THR A 156 13.20 16.53 1.32
C THR A 156 13.05 16.16 -0.15
N PHE A 157 12.37 15.06 -0.47
CA PHE A 157 12.35 14.56 -1.84
C PHE A 157 11.48 15.39 -2.78
N LYS A 158 10.34 15.93 -2.31
CA LYS A 158 9.52 16.82 -3.10
C LYS A 158 10.27 18.12 -3.46
N PRO A 159 10.91 18.83 -2.50
CA PRO A 159 11.78 19.96 -2.82
C PRO A 159 12.84 19.62 -3.89
N LEU A 160 13.53 18.48 -3.77
CA LEU A 160 14.53 18.06 -4.78
C LEU A 160 13.92 17.85 -6.16
N VAL A 161 12.75 17.20 -6.24
CA VAL A 161 12.04 17.01 -7.50
C VAL A 161 11.60 18.36 -8.06
N ASP A 162 11.09 19.27 -7.23
CA ASP A 162 10.65 20.59 -7.66
C ASP A 162 11.81 21.47 -8.17
N GLU A 163 13.00 21.31 -7.60
CA GLU A 163 14.20 22.08 -7.97
C GLU A 163 14.96 21.49 -9.17
N TYR A 164 15.04 20.16 -9.28
CA TYR A 164 15.86 19.48 -10.27
C TYR A 164 15.04 18.53 -11.16
N GLU A 165 15.04 18.76 -12.48
CA GLU A 165 14.30 17.96 -13.46
C GLU A 165 14.81 16.51 -13.58
N ASN A 166 16.08 16.27 -13.27
CA ASN A 166 16.74 14.97 -13.32
C ASN A 166 16.52 14.10 -12.07
N VAL A 167 15.56 14.43 -11.20
CA VAL A 167 15.23 13.66 -10.00
C VAL A 167 13.86 13.00 -10.15
N ASN A 168 13.81 11.69 -9.92
CA ASN A 168 12.60 10.86 -9.92
C ASN A 168 12.49 10.06 -8.61
N VAL A 169 11.26 9.87 -8.12
CA VAL A 169 11.01 9.16 -6.86
C VAL A 169 10.03 8.01 -7.08
N TYR A 170 10.40 6.83 -6.63
CA TYR A 170 9.61 5.61 -6.73
C TYR A 170 9.24 5.10 -5.34
N CYS A 171 7.95 5.05 -5.04
CA CYS A 171 7.42 4.50 -3.79
C CYS A 171 6.95 3.07 -4.01
N ILE A 172 7.47 2.11 -3.24
CA ILE A 172 7.05 0.70 -3.33
C ILE A 172 6.29 0.33 -2.07
N THR A 173 5.04 -0.15 -2.18
CA THR A 173 4.28 -0.58 -1.01
C THR A 173 3.12 -1.51 -1.36
N ALA A 174 2.75 -2.39 -0.42
CA ALA A 174 1.51 -3.15 -0.50
C ALA A 174 0.29 -2.37 0.05
N THR A 175 0.55 -1.33 0.87
CA THR A 175 -0.50 -0.62 1.61
C THR A 175 -0.51 0.89 1.32
N PRO A 176 -0.85 1.33 0.09
CA PRO A 176 -0.68 2.73 -0.34
C PRO A 176 -1.67 3.73 0.25
N LYS A 177 -2.63 3.32 1.08
CA LYS A 177 -3.71 4.21 1.57
C LYS A 177 -3.20 5.50 2.20
N LYS A 178 -2.12 5.45 2.99
CA LYS A 178 -1.56 6.65 3.63
C LYS A 178 -1.10 7.67 2.58
N LEU A 179 -0.45 7.21 1.51
CA LEU A 179 -0.02 8.05 0.40
C LEU A 179 -1.23 8.73 -0.27
N PHE A 180 -2.27 7.97 -0.63
CA PHE A 180 -3.51 8.53 -1.19
C PHE A 180 -4.28 9.44 -0.21
N ASP A 181 -4.20 9.17 1.09
CA ASP A 181 -4.84 10.01 2.09
C ASP A 181 -4.21 11.40 2.16
N VAL A 182 -2.88 11.48 2.02
CA VAL A 182 -2.10 12.71 2.02
C VAL A 182 -2.17 13.39 0.65
N TYR A 183 -1.68 12.73 -0.40
CA TYR A 183 -1.44 13.32 -1.73
C TYR A 183 -2.66 13.39 -2.64
N LYS A 184 -3.75 12.68 -2.29
CA LYS A 184 -5.02 12.62 -3.02
C LYS A 184 -4.97 12.01 -4.41
N GLN A 185 -3.83 12.01 -5.09
CA GLN A 185 -3.56 11.32 -6.33
C GLN A 185 -2.09 10.93 -6.39
N MET A 186 -1.76 9.92 -7.19
CA MET A 186 -0.38 9.50 -7.44
C MET A 186 -0.26 8.97 -8.86
N ASN A 187 0.88 9.17 -9.49
CA ASN A 187 1.24 8.40 -10.67
C ASN A 187 1.49 6.95 -10.25
N VAL A 188 0.80 5.99 -10.87
CA VAL A 188 0.93 4.56 -10.52
C VAL A 188 1.63 3.83 -11.65
N PHE A 189 2.64 3.02 -11.31
CA PHE A 189 3.37 2.22 -12.28
C PHE A 189 2.44 1.16 -12.91
N PRO A 190 2.32 1.09 -14.25
CA PRO A 190 1.45 0.15 -14.93
C PRO A 190 2.00 -1.27 -14.84
N ILE A 191 1.24 -2.19 -14.23
CA ILE A 191 1.59 -3.61 -14.15
C ILE A 191 0.36 -4.42 -14.51
N GLU A 192 0.44 -5.18 -15.61
CA GLU A 192 -0.63 -6.07 -16.05
C GLU A 192 -0.89 -7.17 -15.03
N ASN A 193 0.16 -7.91 -14.67
CA ASN A 193 0.09 -9.05 -13.79
C ASN A 193 0.82 -8.76 -12.47
N THR A 194 0.05 -8.44 -11.44
CA THR A 194 0.61 -8.10 -10.11
C THR A 194 1.09 -9.31 -9.33
N THR A 195 0.73 -10.53 -9.73
CA THR A 195 1.10 -11.80 -9.11
C THR A 195 1.52 -12.84 -10.15
N THR A 196 2.29 -13.86 -9.74
CA THR A 196 2.64 -14.99 -10.60
C THR A 196 1.60 -16.13 -10.48
N PRO A 197 1.57 -17.12 -11.40
CA PRO A 197 0.73 -18.31 -11.25
C PRO A 197 1.00 -19.09 -9.95
N ASN A 198 2.24 -19.01 -9.44
CA ASN A 198 2.65 -19.67 -8.20
C ASN A 198 2.30 -18.88 -6.93
N TYR A 199 1.64 -17.73 -7.06
CA TYR A 199 1.23 -16.93 -5.93
C TYR A 199 0.03 -17.56 -5.20
N HIS A 200 0.24 -17.83 -3.91
CA HIS A 200 -0.79 -18.13 -2.92
C HIS A 200 -1.28 -16.81 -2.31
N GLY A 201 -2.51 -16.42 -2.62
CA GLY A 201 -3.20 -15.27 -2.07
C GLY A 201 -4.03 -15.61 -0.83
N TRP A 202 -4.67 -14.61 -0.23
CA TRP A 202 -5.47 -14.82 0.99
C TRP A 202 -6.56 -15.86 0.81
N ASN A 203 -7.27 -15.83 -0.32
CA ASN A 203 -8.38 -16.76 -0.58
C ASN A 203 -7.92 -18.18 -0.94
N ASP A 204 -6.61 -18.42 -1.10
CA ASP A 204 -6.08 -19.77 -1.27
C ASP A 204 -5.91 -20.50 0.08
N ASN A 205 -6.12 -19.80 1.21
CA ASN A 205 -6.10 -20.38 2.56
C ASN A 205 -7.40 -21.17 2.86
N GLU A 206 -7.31 -22.17 3.74
CA GLU A 206 -8.46 -22.83 4.36
C GLU A 206 -8.96 -21.97 5.54
N ILE A 207 -9.83 -21.00 5.25
CA ILE A 207 -10.28 -20.00 6.23
C ILE A 207 -11.47 -20.52 7.06
N THR A 208 -11.30 -20.51 8.38
CA THR A 208 -12.34 -20.73 9.38
C THR A 208 -12.65 -19.42 10.09
N LEU A 209 -13.88 -18.92 9.91
CA LEU A 209 -14.37 -17.73 10.60
C LEU A 209 -14.83 -18.11 12.00
N VAL A 210 -14.28 -17.42 13.01
CA VAL A 210 -14.62 -17.63 14.42
C VAL A 210 -15.18 -16.34 14.99
N ASP A 211 -16.40 -16.40 15.51
CA ASP A 211 -17.06 -15.27 16.16
C ASP A 211 -16.65 -15.22 17.64
N HIS A 212 -15.55 -14.51 17.92
CA HIS A 212 -15.02 -14.36 19.27
C HIS A 212 -14.28 -13.02 19.43
N VAL A 213 -14.13 -12.56 20.67
CA VAL A 213 -13.39 -11.34 21.02
C VAL A 213 -11.93 -11.46 20.56
N ALA A 214 -11.51 -10.55 19.68
CA ALA A 214 -10.17 -10.49 19.11
C ALA A 214 -9.05 -10.33 20.17
N GLY A 215 -7.82 -10.72 19.80
CA GLY A 215 -6.64 -10.65 20.66
C GLY A 215 -6.35 -11.95 21.41
N ASN A 216 -5.86 -11.86 22.65
CA ASN A 216 -5.40 -13.04 23.40
C ASN A 216 -6.52 -14.04 23.70
N GLU A 217 -7.72 -13.56 24.01
CA GLU A 217 -8.87 -14.43 24.27
C GLU A 217 -9.30 -15.20 23.00
N PHE A 218 -9.18 -14.58 21.84
CA PHE A 218 -9.36 -15.26 20.55
C PHE A 218 -8.37 -16.41 20.38
N VAL A 219 -7.08 -16.16 20.65
CA VAL A 219 -6.03 -17.19 20.53
C VAL A 219 -6.32 -18.36 21.46
N ARG A 220 -6.72 -18.06 22.72
CA ARG A 220 -7.11 -19.09 23.69
C ARG A 220 -8.28 -19.93 23.18
N HIS A 221 -9.37 -19.27 22.78
CA HIS A 221 -10.56 -19.94 22.29
C HIS A 221 -10.29 -20.83 21.08
N VAL A 222 -9.54 -20.34 20.09
CA VAL A 222 -9.19 -21.12 18.90
C VAL A 222 -8.38 -22.37 19.26
N LEU A 223 -7.36 -22.23 20.10
CA LEU A 223 -6.51 -23.36 20.47
C LEU A 223 -7.24 -24.38 21.36
N ASP A 224 -8.24 -23.96 22.14
CA ASP A 224 -9.01 -24.84 23.03
C ASP A 224 -10.17 -25.55 22.33
N GLU A 225 -10.91 -24.83 21.48
CA GLU A 225 -12.22 -25.27 20.98
C GLU A 225 -12.25 -25.51 19.46
N CYS A 226 -11.42 -24.83 18.69
CA CYS A 226 -11.53 -24.85 17.22
C CYS A 226 -10.44 -25.67 16.53
N ALA A 227 -9.25 -25.75 17.13
CA ALA A 227 -8.05 -26.22 16.46
C ALA A 227 -7.24 -27.22 17.32
N LYS A 228 -7.85 -27.73 18.39
CA LYS A 228 -7.18 -28.56 19.40
C LYS A 228 -6.55 -29.82 18.81
N GLU A 229 -7.23 -30.43 17.85
CA GLU A 229 -6.78 -31.61 17.10
C GLU A 229 -5.63 -31.33 16.12
N LEU A 230 -5.36 -30.06 15.80
CA LEU A 230 -4.25 -29.65 14.94
C LEU A 230 -2.95 -29.41 15.72
N ILE A 231 -3.02 -29.37 17.06
CA ILE A 231 -1.87 -29.16 17.95
C ILE A 231 -1.08 -30.47 18.07
N LEU A 232 -0.26 -30.74 17.05
CA LEU A 232 0.52 -31.97 16.93
C LEU A 232 2.03 -31.65 16.85
N PRO A 233 2.92 -32.53 17.34
CA PRO A 233 4.36 -32.44 17.09
C PRO A 233 4.66 -32.20 15.60
N GLY A 234 5.56 -31.25 15.33
CA GLY A 234 5.96 -30.87 13.98
C GLY A 234 5.11 -29.77 13.34
N SER A 235 3.90 -29.53 13.86
CA SER A 235 3.03 -28.45 13.36
C SER A 235 3.61 -27.07 13.65
N LYS A 236 3.43 -26.13 12.72
CA LYS A 236 3.99 -24.79 12.75
C LYS A 236 2.88 -23.75 12.62
N TRP A 237 2.89 -22.79 13.54
CA TRP A 237 1.81 -21.84 13.73
C TRP A 237 2.30 -20.41 13.61
N PHE A 238 1.56 -19.59 12.87
CA PHE A 238 1.74 -18.14 12.85
C PHE A 238 0.66 -17.46 13.70
N ILE A 239 1.07 -16.92 14.86
CA ILE A 239 0.13 -16.34 15.85
C ILE A 239 0.62 -14.92 16.21
N PRO A 240 0.37 -13.92 15.34
CA PRO A 240 0.75 -12.55 15.62
C PRO A 240 -0.02 -11.99 16.83
N ALA A 241 0.71 -11.28 17.69
CA ALA A 241 0.20 -10.64 18.89
C ALA A 241 0.00 -9.13 18.69
N GLY A 242 -0.46 -8.44 19.73
CA GLY A 242 -0.54 -6.97 19.73
C GLY A 242 0.84 -6.30 19.67
N HIS A 243 0.88 -4.97 19.54
CA HIS A 243 2.15 -4.23 19.40
C HIS A 243 3.01 -4.22 20.68
N THR A 244 2.47 -4.66 21.82
CA THR A 244 3.16 -4.59 23.11
C THR A 244 3.86 -5.91 23.44
N LYS A 245 5.06 -5.81 24.05
CA LYS A 245 5.78 -6.98 24.59
C LYS A 245 4.94 -7.80 25.58
N LYS A 246 4.06 -7.14 26.34
CA LYS A 246 3.10 -7.82 27.24
C LYS A 246 2.16 -8.75 26.47
N SER A 247 1.63 -8.29 25.34
CA SER A 247 0.77 -9.13 24.50
C SER A 247 1.53 -10.30 23.87
N HIS A 248 2.78 -10.11 23.45
CA HIS A 248 3.63 -11.20 22.96
C HIS A 248 3.83 -12.28 24.04
N LYS A 249 4.15 -11.87 25.26
CA LYS A 249 4.32 -12.79 26.40
C LYS A 249 3.03 -13.53 26.72
N ALA A 250 1.87 -12.85 26.67
CA ALA A 250 0.58 -13.48 26.90
C ALA A 250 0.24 -14.56 25.86
N VAL A 251 0.48 -14.31 24.57
CA VAL A 251 0.31 -15.33 23.52
C VAL A 251 1.24 -16.52 23.77
N LYS A 252 2.51 -16.25 24.15
CA LYS A 252 3.44 -17.30 24.54
C LYS A 252 2.94 -18.10 25.75
N ASP A 253 2.37 -17.47 26.78
CA ASP A 253 1.84 -18.18 27.95
C ASP A 253 0.71 -19.13 27.53
N ILE A 254 -0.23 -18.64 26.72
CA ILE A 254 -1.33 -19.45 26.16
C ILE A 254 -0.79 -20.66 25.37
N CYS A 255 0.24 -20.45 24.54
CA CYS A 255 0.84 -21.52 23.74
C CYS A 255 1.54 -22.57 24.63
N ILE A 256 2.36 -22.12 25.58
CA ILE A 256 3.14 -23.00 26.47
C ILE A 256 2.22 -23.86 27.35
N GLU A 257 1.12 -23.31 27.86
CA GLU A 257 0.09 -24.04 28.61
C GLU A 257 -0.50 -25.23 27.81
N ARG A 258 -0.42 -25.19 26.48
CA ARG A 258 -0.96 -26.20 25.55
C ARG A 258 0.13 -27.08 24.94
N GLY A 259 1.35 -27.04 25.49
CA GLY A 259 2.47 -27.84 24.99
C GLY A 259 3.10 -27.30 23.71
N ILE A 260 2.84 -26.05 23.33
CA ILE A 260 3.36 -25.43 22.11
C ILE A 260 4.65 -24.66 22.43
N ALA A 261 5.77 -25.09 21.83
CA ALA A 261 7.01 -24.33 21.85
C ALA A 261 6.79 -22.98 21.16
N THR A 262 7.22 -21.88 21.76
CA THR A 262 6.93 -20.54 21.26
C THR A 262 8.19 -19.74 21.00
N ILE A 263 8.30 -19.18 19.79
CA ILE A 263 9.35 -18.25 19.39
C ILE A 263 8.75 -16.84 19.37
N ILE A 264 9.24 -15.95 20.25
CA ILE A 264 8.90 -14.54 20.24
C ILE A 264 9.96 -13.77 19.47
N VAL A 265 9.55 -12.95 18.51
CA VAL A 265 10.43 -12.06 17.75
C VAL A 265 9.99 -10.61 17.96
N ASN A 266 10.80 -9.82 18.66
CA ASN A 266 10.48 -8.43 18.97
C ASN A 266 11.75 -7.57 19.14
N GLY A 267 11.64 -6.35 19.66
CA GLY A 267 12.80 -5.45 19.87
C GLY A 267 13.87 -5.96 20.85
N GLU A 268 13.59 -7.00 21.63
CA GLU A 268 14.54 -7.66 22.56
C GLU A 268 15.34 -8.79 21.90
N GLY A 269 15.15 -9.03 20.60
CA GLY A 269 15.79 -10.13 19.88
C GLY A 269 14.81 -11.25 19.55
N ILE A 270 15.32 -12.48 19.52
CA ILE A 270 14.55 -13.70 19.27
C ILE A 270 14.64 -14.59 20.51
N GLN A 271 13.48 -15.03 21.00
CA GLN A 271 13.33 -15.72 22.28
C GLN A 271 12.60 -17.04 22.05
N LEU A 272 13.23 -18.18 22.35
CA LEU A 272 12.59 -19.50 22.29
C LEU A 272 12.16 -19.92 23.70
N TYR A 273 10.90 -20.32 23.85
CA TYR A 273 10.34 -20.93 25.05
C TYR A 273 9.87 -22.35 24.72
N LEU A 274 10.34 -23.33 25.48
CA LEU A 274 9.90 -24.72 25.36
C LEU A 274 8.85 -25.06 26.44
N PRO A 275 7.96 -26.05 26.19
CA PRO A 275 6.92 -26.44 27.15
C PRO A 275 7.45 -26.90 28.52
N ASN A 276 8.66 -27.45 28.54
CA ASN A 276 9.38 -27.83 29.76
C ASN A 276 9.95 -26.62 30.54
N LYS A 277 9.59 -25.39 30.16
CA LYS A 277 10.03 -24.11 30.73
C LYS A 277 11.50 -23.75 30.46
N THR A 278 12.19 -24.47 29.57
CA THR A 278 13.51 -24.05 29.08
C THR A 278 13.39 -22.83 28.16
N PHE A 279 14.38 -21.96 28.22
CA PHE A 279 14.37 -20.66 27.54
C PHE A 279 15.73 -20.34 26.92
N TYR A 280 15.71 -19.79 25.71
CA TYR A 280 16.90 -19.39 24.96
C TYR A 280 16.71 -17.99 24.33
N ILE A 281 17.80 -17.23 24.25
CA ILE A 281 17.86 -15.92 23.58
C ILE A 281 18.86 -15.98 22.43
N TYR A 282 18.47 -15.40 21.30
CA TYR A 282 19.30 -15.25 20.11
C TYR A 282 19.39 -13.77 19.72
N ASN A 283 20.57 -13.40 19.24
CA ASN A 283 20.80 -12.12 18.58
C ASN A 283 20.14 -12.13 17.19
N LYS A 284 19.92 -10.94 16.64
CA LYS A 284 19.42 -10.73 15.28
C LYS A 284 20.58 -10.40 14.34
N ASP A 285 21.56 -11.28 14.32
CA ASP A 285 22.77 -11.20 13.50
C ASP A 285 22.58 -11.82 12.11
N GLU A 286 21.66 -12.79 11.98
CA GLU A 286 21.31 -13.45 10.72
C GLU A 286 19.89 -13.06 10.25
N GLU A 287 19.56 -13.44 9.00
CA GLU A 287 18.18 -13.36 8.51
C GLU A 287 17.23 -14.18 9.39
N LEU A 288 16.05 -13.62 9.69
CA LEU A 288 15.06 -14.28 10.54
C LEU A 288 14.70 -15.69 10.05
N ASN A 289 14.51 -15.93 8.75
CA ASN A 289 14.18 -17.26 8.23
C ASN A 289 15.30 -18.27 8.52
N THR A 290 16.54 -17.92 8.19
CA THR A 290 17.74 -18.73 8.44
C THR A 290 17.87 -19.05 9.93
N LEU A 291 17.71 -18.05 10.78
CA LEU A 291 17.81 -18.23 12.22
C LEU A 291 16.64 -19.08 12.77
N LEU A 292 15.42 -18.93 12.25
CA LEU A 292 14.29 -19.79 12.61
C LEU A 292 14.56 -21.25 12.21
N LYS A 293 15.09 -21.52 11.01
CA LYS A 293 15.49 -22.88 10.57
C LYS A 293 16.56 -23.46 11.50
N LYS A 294 17.57 -22.66 11.87
CA LYS A 294 18.64 -23.05 12.79
C LYS A 294 18.09 -23.39 14.17
N ILE A 295 17.27 -22.52 14.74
CA ILE A 295 16.59 -22.75 16.03
C ILE A 295 15.73 -24.02 15.96
N TYR A 296 14.98 -24.22 14.88
CA TYR A 296 14.12 -25.37 14.69
C TYR A 296 14.90 -26.68 14.73
N LYS A 297 16.01 -26.78 13.99
CA LYS A 297 16.87 -27.97 13.96
C LYS A 297 17.65 -28.17 15.25
N GLN A 298 18.24 -27.10 15.80
CA GLN A 298 19.11 -27.17 16.98
C GLN A 298 18.38 -27.68 18.23
N HIS A 299 17.10 -27.33 18.38
CA HIS A 299 16.30 -27.70 19.55
C HIS A 299 15.32 -28.84 19.28
N HIS A 300 15.47 -29.54 18.16
CA HIS A 300 14.60 -30.64 17.75
C HIS A 300 13.12 -30.27 17.83
N LEU A 301 12.77 -29.09 17.32
CA LEU A 301 11.43 -28.54 17.44
C LEU A 301 10.37 -29.33 16.64
N GLU A 302 10.79 -30.29 15.80
CA GLU A 302 9.92 -31.31 15.23
C GLU A 302 9.18 -32.15 16.28
N ASN A 303 9.71 -32.24 17.50
CA ASN A 303 9.07 -32.96 18.60
C ASN A 303 7.96 -32.15 19.30
N TYR A 304 7.75 -30.90 18.90
CA TYR A 304 6.76 -30.01 19.47
C TYR A 304 5.88 -29.37 18.38
N PRO A 305 4.63 -29.00 18.68
CA PRO A 305 3.98 -27.92 17.96
C PRO A 305 4.76 -26.62 18.23
N VAL A 306 4.96 -25.79 17.21
CA VAL A 306 5.75 -24.56 17.30
C VAL A 306 4.93 -23.35 16.86
N ALA A 307 4.88 -22.31 17.68
CA ALA A 307 4.27 -21.04 17.34
C ALA A 307 5.30 -19.92 17.20
N ILE A 308 5.15 -19.09 16.17
CA ILE A 308 5.88 -17.83 16.01
C ILE A 308 4.95 -16.68 16.37
N THR A 309 5.37 -15.82 17.30
CA THR A 309 4.62 -14.66 17.75
C THR A 309 5.47 -13.39 17.83
N GLY A 310 4.79 -12.26 17.81
CA GLY A 310 5.34 -10.92 17.62
C GLY A 310 4.35 -10.04 16.88
N ASN A 311 4.78 -8.84 16.49
CA ASN A 311 3.96 -7.94 15.68
C ASN A 311 4.83 -7.31 14.58
N ILE A 312 5.36 -6.11 14.81
CA ILE A 312 6.10 -5.35 13.79
C ILE A 312 7.30 -6.15 13.23
N CYS A 313 8.06 -6.82 14.10
CA CYS A 313 9.27 -7.56 13.70
C CYS A 313 9.02 -8.84 12.89
N ILE A 314 7.78 -9.34 12.84
CA ILE A 314 7.38 -10.49 12.01
C ILE A 314 6.39 -10.09 10.92
N GLY A 315 5.83 -8.89 11.01
CA GLY A 315 4.80 -8.37 10.12
C GLY A 315 5.36 -7.68 8.88
N ARG A 316 6.60 -7.19 8.87
CA ARG A 316 7.21 -6.47 7.72
C ARG A 316 8.60 -6.99 7.34
N GLY A 317 8.98 -6.79 6.07
CA GLY A 317 10.37 -6.86 5.60
C GLY A 317 11.08 -8.22 5.54
N ILE A 318 10.45 -9.35 5.91
CA ILE A 318 11.15 -10.66 5.88
C ILE A 318 10.23 -11.84 5.53
N SER A 319 10.59 -12.63 4.53
CA SER A 319 9.89 -13.89 4.19
C SER A 319 10.15 -14.95 5.27
N ILE A 320 9.12 -15.35 6.03
CA ILE A 320 9.24 -16.40 7.05
C ILE A 320 9.03 -17.80 6.43
N VAL A 321 8.16 -17.87 5.42
CA VAL A 321 7.86 -19.11 4.71
C VAL A 321 8.97 -19.40 3.70
N SER A 322 9.39 -20.67 3.62
CA SER A 322 10.31 -21.20 2.63
C SER A 322 9.99 -22.66 2.34
N GLU A 323 10.62 -23.25 1.32
CA GLU A 323 10.36 -24.65 0.94
C GLU A 323 10.56 -25.64 2.11
N ASP A 324 11.55 -25.41 2.99
CA ASP A 324 11.80 -26.26 4.17
C ASP A 324 11.03 -25.81 5.43
N PHE A 325 10.35 -24.66 5.39
CA PHE A 325 9.66 -24.07 6.53
C PHE A 325 8.34 -23.45 6.09
N MET A 326 7.31 -24.29 6.01
CA MET A 326 5.93 -23.89 5.76
C MET A 326 5.16 -23.88 7.08
N PHE A 327 4.29 -22.89 7.25
CA PHE A 327 3.29 -22.95 8.31
C PHE A 327 2.23 -24.01 8.00
N ASP A 328 1.60 -24.53 9.04
CA ASP A 328 0.42 -25.37 8.94
C ASP A 328 -0.84 -24.56 9.23
N CYS A 329 -0.75 -23.70 10.25
CA CYS A 329 -1.88 -22.96 10.79
C CYS A 329 -1.55 -21.49 11.04
N GLY A 330 -2.59 -20.64 11.00
CA GLY A 330 -2.53 -19.23 11.36
C GLY A 330 -3.70 -18.83 12.26
N ILE A 331 -3.44 -17.99 13.27
CA ILE A 331 -4.49 -17.41 14.13
C ILE A 331 -4.37 -15.89 14.08
N LEU A 332 -5.30 -15.22 13.40
CA LEU A 332 -5.24 -13.77 13.15
C LEU A 332 -6.57 -13.11 13.50
N SER A 333 -6.57 -12.18 14.45
CA SER A 333 -7.82 -11.50 14.85
C SER A 333 -7.68 -9.99 15.07
N LEU A 334 -6.46 -9.49 15.28
CA LEU A 334 -6.20 -8.09 15.60
C LEU A 334 -6.30 -7.20 14.35
N CYS A 335 -7.30 -6.32 14.34
CA CYS A 335 -7.63 -5.46 13.21
C CYS A 335 -7.72 -3.96 13.56
N HIS A 336 -7.22 -3.54 14.74
CA HIS A 336 -7.23 -2.13 15.15
C HIS A 336 -6.53 -1.22 14.12
N ASN A 337 -5.43 -1.71 13.52
CA ASN A 337 -4.77 -1.09 12.39
C ASN A 337 -4.90 -2.00 11.17
N GLN A 338 -5.68 -1.56 10.18
CA GLN A 338 -5.93 -2.33 8.96
C GLN A 338 -4.66 -2.57 8.13
N GLN A 339 -3.67 -1.66 8.16
CA GLN A 339 -2.40 -1.88 7.45
C GLN A 339 -1.58 -2.97 8.11
N GLU A 340 -1.51 -3.00 9.45
CA GLU A 340 -0.84 -4.07 10.18
C GLU A 340 -1.56 -5.41 10.00
N ALA A 341 -2.89 -5.41 10.01
CA ALA A 341 -3.68 -6.61 9.71
C ALA A 341 -3.37 -7.16 8.31
N SER A 342 -3.31 -6.30 7.28
CA SER A 342 -2.91 -6.71 5.92
C SER A 342 -1.51 -7.30 5.89
N GLN A 343 -0.54 -6.62 6.52
CA GLN A 343 0.86 -7.05 6.58
C GLN A 343 1.03 -8.39 7.32
N ASN A 344 0.29 -8.61 8.40
CA ASN A 344 0.25 -9.91 9.10
C ASN A 344 -0.39 -11.00 8.22
N SER A 345 -1.50 -10.70 7.54
CA SER A 345 -2.11 -11.63 6.60
C SER A 345 -1.15 -12.00 5.47
N GLY A 346 -0.29 -11.07 5.05
CA GLY A 346 0.74 -11.27 4.04
C GLY A 346 1.80 -12.31 4.40
N ARG A 347 1.91 -12.74 5.66
CA ARG A 347 2.83 -13.82 6.08
C ARG A 347 2.32 -15.22 5.74
N LEU A 348 1.04 -15.31 5.37
CA LEU A 348 0.37 -16.52 4.88
C LEU A 348 0.00 -16.37 3.39
N LYS A 349 0.80 -15.58 2.66
CA LYS A 349 0.71 -15.35 1.22
C LYS A 349 2.11 -15.41 0.62
N GLY A 350 2.20 -15.58 -0.70
CA GLY A 350 3.46 -15.46 -1.42
C GLY A 350 3.60 -16.43 -2.58
N ASN A 351 4.73 -16.35 -3.29
CA ASN A 351 5.03 -17.24 -4.42
C ASN A 351 5.47 -18.64 -3.94
N ILE A 352 4.54 -19.42 -3.38
CA ILE A 352 4.83 -20.68 -2.67
C ILE A 352 4.13 -21.91 -3.27
N LYS A 353 3.21 -21.75 -4.24
CA LYS A 353 2.47 -22.90 -4.83
C LYS A 353 3.37 -23.89 -5.56
N GLY A 354 4.56 -23.46 -5.98
CA GLY A 354 5.57 -24.31 -6.64
C GLY A 354 6.44 -25.12 -5.68
N PHE A 355 6.34 -24.91 -4.36
CA PHE A 355 7.15 -25.67 -3.40
C PHE A 355 6.71 -27.13 -3.35
N SER A 356 7.67 -28.05 -3.26
CA SER A 356 7.39 -29.48 -3.11
C SER A 356 6.59 -29.80 -1.84
N SER A 357 6.74 -28.96 -0.80
CA SER A 357 6.02 -29.03 0.48
C SER A 357 4.71 -28.23 0.51
N TYR A 358 4.28 -27.67 -0.63
CA TYR A 358 3.13 -26.78 -0.68
C TYR A 358 1.85 -27.45 -0.16
N LYS A 359 1.17 -26.72 0.72
CA LYS A 359 -0.21 -26.96 1.12
C LYS A 359 -0.88 -25.65 1.53
N PRO A 360 -2.20 -25.50 1.34
CA PRO A 360 -2.96 -24.40 1.91
C PRO A 360 -2.77 -24.30 3.43
N PHE A 361 -2.67 -23.08 3.96
CA PHE A 361 -2.65 -22.86 5.41
C PHE A 361 -4.07 -22.93 5.98
N LYS A 362 -4.23 -23.52 7.16
CA LYS A 362 -5.48 -23.45 7.92
C LYS A 362 -5.51 -22.17 8.74
N VAL A 363 -6.44 -21.28 8.46
CA VAL A 363 -6.48 -19.93 9.06
C VAL A 363 -7.72 -19.73 9.89
N PHE A 364 -7.53 -19.49 11.19
CA PHE A 364 -8.59 -19.12 12.12
C PHE A 364 -8.59 -17.60 12.30
N THR A 365 -9.70 -16.96 11.96
CA THR A 365 -9.77 -15.49 11.92
C THR A 365 -11.17 -14.97 12.24
N THR A 366 -11.26 -13.69 12.61
CA THR A 366 -12.55 -12.99 12.70
C THR A 366 -13.01 -12.54 11.32
N GLU A 367 -14.33 -12.34 11.15
CA GLU A 367 -14.92 -11.82 9.91
C GLU A 367 -14.35 -10.43 9.55
N GLN A 368 -14.11 -9.59 10.56
CA GLN A 368 -13.53 -8.27 10.35
C GLN A 368 -12.11 -8.34 9.80
N PHE A 369 -11.26 -9.22 10.34
CA PHE A 369 -9.88 -9.37 9.87
C PHE A 369 -9.85 -9.96 8.46
N ASP A 370 -10.66 -10.99 8.19
CA ASP A 370 -10.80 -11.61 6.86
C ASP A 370 -11.20 -10.57 5.79
N LYS A 371 -12.19 -9.73 6.09
CA LYS A 371 -12.61 -8.64 5.20
C LYS A 371 -11.46 -7.69 4.88
N VAL A 372 -10.67 -7.31 5.89
CA VAL A 372 -9.51 -6.42 5.70
C VAL A 372 -8.45 -7.08 4.82
N ALA A 373 -8.11 -8.34 5.07
CA ALA A 373 -7.10 -9.07 4.31
C ALA A 373 -7.50 -9.25 2.83
N LYS A 374 -8.78 -9.55 2.56
CA LYS A 374 -9.35 -9.63 1.21
C LYS A 374 -9.34 -8.27 0.50
N GLU A 375 -9.77 -7.22 1.19
CA GLU A 375 -9.87 -5.87 0.63
C GLU A 375 -8.51 -5.33 0.19
N TRP A 376 -7.48 -5.48 1.01
CA TRP A 376 -6.16 -4.92 0.71
C TRP A 376 -5.43 -5.64 -0.42
N GLU A 377 -5.55 -6.96 -0.47
CA GLU A 377 -5.00 -7.72 -1.59
C GLU A 377 -5.70 -7.34 -2.89
N LYS A 378 -7.04 -7.26 -2.87
CA LYS A 378 -7.82 -6.83 -4.03
C LYS A 378 -7.43 -5.42 -4.50
N LYS A 379 -7.26 -4.47 -3.57
CA LYS A 379 -6.86 -3.10 -3.88
C LYS A 379 -5.44 -2.98 -4.41
N SER A 380 -4.49 -3.71 -3.84
CA SER A 380 -3.10 -3.66 -4.31
C SER A 380 -2.95 -4.26 -5.72
N ARG A 381 -3.68 -5.33 -6.04
CA ARG A 381 -3.72 -5.90 -7.40
C ARG A 381 -4.38 -4.96 -8.39
N GLY A 382 -5.62 -4.57 -8.11
CA GLY A 382 -6.42 -3.79 -9.06
C GLY A 382 -5.87 -2.38 -9.32
N LEU A 383 -5.02 -1.83 -8.44
CA LEU A 383 -4.50 -0.48 -8.60
C LEU A 383 -3.49 -0.43 -9.75
N ALA A 384 -2.58 -1.40 -9.82
CA ALA A 384 -1.60 -1.48 -10.90
C ALA A 384 -2.24 -1.96 -12.21
N GLU A 385 -3.23 -2.86 -12.15
CA GLU A 385 -4.04 -3.28 -13.31
C GLU A 385 -4.81 -2.10 -13.92
N LEU A 386 -5.39 -1.23 -13.08
CA LEU A 386 -6.06 0.00 -13.54
C LEU A 386 -5.07 0.95 -14.24
N ALA A 387 -3.86 1.11 -13.68
CA ALA A 387 -2.82 1.90 -14.32
C ALA A 387 -2.39 1.30 -15.67
N PHE A 388 -2.21 -0.02 -15.74
CA PHE A 388 -1.87 -0.73 -16.97
C PHE A 388 -2.91 -0.53 -18.07
N LYS A 389 -4.19 -0.76 -17.76
CA LYS A 389 -5.29 -0.53 -18.71
C LYS A 389 -5.30 0.92 -19.24
N ARG A 390 -5.05 1.91 -18.38
CA ARG A 390 -4.96 3.31 -18.81
C ARG A 390 -3.79 3.54 -19.75
N ALA A 391 -2.62 2.98 -19.44
CA ALA A 391 -1.44 3.09 -20.29
C ALA A 391 -1.69 2.49 -21.68
N GLU A 392 -2.32 1.32 -21.78
CA GLU A 392 -2.71 0.71 -23.07
C GLU A 392 -3.71 1.58 -23.86
N GLU A 393 -4.61 2.26 -23.15
CA GLU A 393 -5.56 3.21 -23.75
C GLU A 393 -4.94 4.59 -24.06
N GLY A 394 -3.62 4.78 -23.85
CA GLY A 394 -2.93 6.07 -24.04
C GLY A 394 -3.35 7.16 -23.04
N LYS A 395 -3.94 6.78 -21.90
CA LYS A 395 -4.42 7.67 -20.84
C LYS A 395 -3.39 7.81 -19.72
N SER A 396 -3.51 8.89 -18.95
CA SER A 396 -2.68 9.13 -17.76
C SER A 396 -2.78 7.99 -16.74
N THR A 397 -1.65 7.56 -16.22
CA THR A 397 -1.52 6.59 -15.11
C THR A 397 -1.66 7.24 -13.73
N ILE A 398 -2.01 8.52 -13.67
CA ILE A 398 -2.39 9.19 -12.42
C ILE A 398 -3.71 8.61 -11.94
N ILE A 399 -3.69 8.05 -10.73
CA ILE A 399 -4.87 7.51 -10.06
C ILE A 399 -5.21 8.44 -8.90
N THR A 400 -6.49 8.73 -8.74
CA THR A 400 -7.01 9.55 -7.64
C THR A 400 -7.39 8.70 -6.44
N LYS A 401 -7.51 9.32 -5.27
CA LYS A 401 -7.97 8.69 -4.02
C LYS A 401 -9.36 8.07 -4.16
N ASN A 402 -10.23 8.69 -4.95
CA ASN A 402 -11.57 8.15 -5.16
C ASN A 402 -11.53 6.89 -6.01
N GLU A 403 -10.68 6.86 -7.04
CA GLU A 403 -10.45 5.66 -7.85
C GLU A 403 -9.78 4.57 -7.02
N PHE A 404 -8.75 4.89 -6.22
CA PHE A 404 -8.13 3.93 -5.29
C PHE A 404 -9.14 3.29 -4.34
N LYS A 405 -10.10 4.06 -3.81
CA LYS A 405 -11.16 3.54 -2.94
C LYS A 405 -12.04 2.51 -3.63
N THR A 406 -12.17 2.59 -4.94
CA THR A 406 -13.03 1.73 -5.78
C THR A 406 -12.33 0.64 -6.53
N VAL A 407 -11.01 0.58 -6.44
CA VAL A 407 -10.23 -0.39 -7.18
C VAL A 407 -10.77 -1.80 -6.92
N GLY A 408 -10.99 -2.53 -8.03
CA GLY A 408 -11.54 -3.88 -8.05
C GLY A 408 -13.05 -3.97 -7.86
N GLU A 409 -13.76 -2.88 -7.63
CA GLU A 409 -15.21 -2.86 -7.70
C GLU A 409 -15.64 -2.68 -9.16
N ASP A 410 -16.55 -3.52 -9.65
CA ASP A 410 -17.17 -3.31 -10.96
C ASP A 410 -18.38 -2.39 -10.78
N PHE A 411 -18.26 -1.18 -11.28
CA PHE A 411 -19.32 -0.19 -11.27
C PHE A 411 -19.18 0.79 -12.42
N GLU A 412 -20.24 1.52 -12.67
CA GLU A 412 -20.28 2.62 -13.62
C GLU A 412 -21.00 3.83 -13.00
N TYR A 413 -20.64 5.03 -13.45
CA TYR A 413 -21.37 6.25 -13.10
C TYR A 413 -22.42 6.51 -14.18
N ILE A 414 -23.68 6.53 -13.78
CA ILE A 414 -24.81 6.70 -14.68
C ILE A 414 -25.33 8.13 -14.52
N VAL A 415 -25.41 8.86 -15.63
CA VAL A 415 -26.27 10.03 -15.76
C VAL A 415 -27.62 9.52 -16.26
N HIS A 416 -28.67 9.65 -15.44
CA HIS A 416 -29.99 9.17 -15.81
C HIS A 416 -30.49 9.95 -17.05
N PRO A 417 -30.97 9.27 -18.11
CA PRO A 417 -31.34 9.94 -19.34
C PRO A 417 -32.58 10.85 -19.18
N GLU A 418 -33.49 10.48 -18.27
CA GLU A 418 -34.69 11.26 -18.01
C GLU A 418 -34.47 12.29 -16.90
N LEU A 419 -34.98 13.50 -17.12
CA LEU A 419 -35.08 14.55 -16.12
C LEU A 419 -36.36 14.40 -15.30
N PHE A 420 -36.28 14.75 -14.02
CA PHE A 420 -37.41 14.69 -13.11
C PHE A 420 -37.97 16.10 -12.89
N ASN A 421 -39.29 16.24 -12.93
CA ASN A 421 -39.95 17.55 -12.72
C ASN A 421 -40.00 18.01 -11.25
N SER A 422 -39.47 17.22 -10.32
CA SER A 422 -39.31 17.62 -8.93
C SER A 422 -38.23 16.80 -8.23
N TYR A 423 -37.58 17.41 -7.24
CA TYR A 423 -36.62 16.71 -6.38
C TYR A 423 -37.21 15.46 -5.72
N ALA A 424 -38.48 15.53 -5.30
CA ALA A 424 -39.16 14.41 -4.65
C ALA A 424 -39.28 13.20 -5.59
N LYS A 425 -39.56 13.41 -6.88
CA LYS A 425 -39.58 12.33 -7.87
C LYS A 425 -38.18 11.77 -8.15
N ALA A 426 -37.18 12.64 -8.29
CA ALA A 426 -35.79 12.23 -8.44
C ALA A 426 -35.31 11.36 -7.26
N HIS A 427 -35.64 11.77 -6.03
CA HIS A 427 -35.30 11.02 -4.82
C HIS A 427 -36.07 9.69 -4.73
N LYS A 428 -37.37 9.70 -5.05
CA LYS A 428 -38.19 8.48 -5.12
C LYS A 428 -37.62 7.47 -6.11
N PHE A 429 -37.12 7.91 -7.26
CA PHE A 429 -36.41 7.05 -8.21
C PHE A 429 -35.15 6.42 -7.58
N LEU A 430 -34.29 7.20 -6.92
CA LEU A 430 -33.12 6.64 -6.25
C LEU A 430 -33.50 5.59 -5.18
N LEU A 431 -34.62 5.78 -4.48
CA LEU A 431 -35.16 4.81 -3.52
C LEU A 431 -35.62 3.49 -4.17
N THR A 432 -35.93 3.45 -5.47
CA THR A 432 -36.27 2.19 -6.15
C THR A 432 -35.03 1.39 -6.55
N ILE A 433 -33.93 2.07 -6.92
CA ILE A 433 -32.74 1.41 -7.46
C ILE A 433 -31.65 1.12 -6.44
N TRP A 434 -31.68 1.74 -5.25
CA TRP A 434 -30.51 1.76 -4.37
C TRP A 434 -30.03 0.38 -3.92
N ARG A 435 -30.93 -0.56 -3.63
CA ARG A 435 -30.53 -1.90 -3.16
C ARG A 435 -29.75 -2.65 -4.22
N GLN A 436 -30.19 -2.54 -5.48
CA GLN A 436 -29.65 -3.31 -6.58
C GLN A 436 -28.44 -2.65 -7.22
N LYS A 437 -28.43 -1.31 -7.31
CA LYS A 437 -27.42 -0.55 -8.05
C LYS A 437 -26.44 0.17 -7.13
N MET A 438 -26.94 0.88 -6.12
CA MET A 438 -26.09 1.77 -5.32
C MET A 438 -25.54 1.11 -4.05
N LYS A 439 -26.15 0.04 -3.53
CA LYS A 439 -25.89 -0.60 -2.21
C LYS A 439 -25.93 0.35 -0.99
N THR A 440 -26.42 1.58 -1.13
CA THR A 440 -26.60 2.53 0.00
C THR A 440 -27.90 3.28 -0.16
N LYS A 441 -28.72 3.30 0.90
CA LYS A 441 -30.02 3.97 0.90
C LYS A 441 -29.84 5.50 0.78
N PRO A 442 -30.48 6.17 -0.19
CA PRO A 442 -30.51 7.62 -0.30
C PRO A 442 -31.07 8.24 0.98
N LYS A 443 -30.44 9.32 1.46
CA LYS A 443 -30.93 10.11 2.60
C LYS A 443 -31.78 11.28 2.08
N GLU A 444 -32.87 11.62 2.76
CA GLU A 444 -33.60 12.86 2.45
C GLU A 444 -32.80 14.04 2.96
N SER A 445 -32.41 14.96 2.07
CA SER A 445 -31.60 16.12 2.47
C SER A 445 -31.83 17.36 1.61
N LYS A 446 -33.02 17.54 1.01
CA LYS A 446 -33.27 18.62 0.03
C LYS A 446 -32.77 19.99 0.54
N ASN A 447 -33.11 20.33 1.78
CA ASN A 447 -32.85 21.66 2.36
C ASN A 447 -31.38 21.92 2.72
N SER A 448 -30.50 20.92 2.76
CA SER A 448 -29.09 21.13 3.09
C SER A 448 -28.19 21.29 1.86
N VAL A 449 -28.71 21.03 0.66
CA VAL A 449 -27.86 20.85 -0.54
C VAL A 449 -28.31 21.69 -1.74
N ILE A 450 -29.61 21.98 -1.86
CA ILE A 450 -30.16 22.79 -2.94
C ILE A 450 -30.73 24.07 -2.32
N HIS A 451 -30.33 25.21 -2.88
CA HIS A 451 -30.55 26.53 -2.31
C HIS A 451 -31.13 27.46 -3.37
N SER A 452 -31.91 28.44 -2.92
CA SER A 452 -32.34 29.60 -3.72
C SER A 452 -32.20 30.84 -2.86
N SER A 453 -31.68 31.92 -3.43
CA SER A 453 -31.53 33.20 -2.73
C SER A 453 -31.77 34.35 -3.70
N GLU A 454 -31.76 35.57 -3.18
CA GLU A 454 -31.76 36.78 -4.01
C GLU A 454 -30.51 36.84 -4.91
N ALA A 455 -29.36 36.40 -4.41
CA ALA A 455 -28.10 36.33 -5.19
C ALA A 455 -28.18 35.35 -6.37
N THR A 456 -29.00 34.31 -6.27
CA THR A 456 -29.29 33.38 -7.38
C THR A 456 -30.50 33.80 -8.20
N ARG A 457 -31.09 34.97 -7.92
CA ARG A 457 -32.30 35.49 -8.57
C ARG A 457 -33.49 34.54 -8.48
N GLY A 458 -33.58 33.78 -7.38
CA GLY A 458 -34.62 32.78 -7.15
C GLY A 458 -34.39 31.43 -7.86
N TYR A 459 -33.32 31.27 -8.64
CA TYR A 459 -32.97 29.99 -9.24
C TYR A 459 -32.47 29.01 -8.18
N MET A 460 -32.82 27.73 -8.35
CA MET A 460 -32.34 26.62 -7.53
C MET A 460 -30.93 26.23 -7.99
N VAL A 461 -29.97 26.25 -7.07
CA VAL A 461 -28.56 25.90 -7.30
C VAL A 461 -28.09 24.87 -6.26
N THR A 462 -27.03 24.12 -6.54
CA THR A 462 -26.50 23.12 -5.59
C THR A 462 -25.21 23.55 -4.93
N SER A 463 -25.11 23.38 -3.61
CA SER A 463 -23.87 23.60 -2.87
C SER A 463 -22.83 22.48 -3.08
N LYS A 464 -23.18 21.36 -3.75
CA LYS A 464 -22.24 20.25 -3.99
C LYS A 464 -21.11 20.60 -4.95
N LEU A 465 -21.34 21.55 -5.85
CA LEU A 465 -20.39 21.95 -6.88
C LEU A 465 -19.55 23.17 -6.49
N LEU A 466 -19.72 23.68 -5.25
CA LEU A 466 -18.90 24.77 -4.74
C LEU A 466 -17.42 24.38 -4.72
N LYS A 467 -16.58 25.32 -5.16
CA LYS A 467 -15.13 25.19 -5.06
C LYS A 467 -14.68 25.24 -3.60
N ALA A 468 -13.54 24.64 -3.29
CA ALA A 468 -12.96 24.67 -1.95
C ALA A 468 -12.81 26.12 -1.45
N GLY A 469 -13.18 26.37 -0.20
CA GLY A 469 -13.17 27.71 0.41
C GLY A 469 -14.45 28.53 0.19
N LYS A 470 -15.35 28.11 -0.72
CA LYS A 470 -16.68 28.73 -0.86
C LYS A 470 -17.71 28.10 0.07
N THR A 471 -18.67 28.91 0.47
CA THR A 471 -19.79 28.61 1.35
C THR A 471 -21.12 28.75 0.61
N VAL A 472 -22.23 28.37 1.26
CA VAL A 472 -23.58 28.52 0.67
C VAL A 472 -23.91 29.98 0.39
N GLN A 473 -23.35 30.91 1.16
CA GLN A 473 -23.51 32.36 0.99
C GLN A 473 -22.86 32.88 -0.29
N ASP A 474 -21.88 32.15 -0.83
CA ASP A 474 -21.15 32.52 -2.05
C ASP A 474 -21.84 32.05 -3.34
N LEU A 475 -23.00 31.40 -3.22
CA LEU A 475 -23.79 30.98 -4.37
C LEU A 475 -24.41 32.17 -5.09
N SER A 476 -24.30 32.17 -6.42
CA SER A 476 -24.73 33.26 -7.28
C SER A 476 -25.46 32.75 -8.52
N TYR A 477 -25.95 33.67 -9.36
CA TYR A 477 -26.54 33.34 -10.66
C TYR A 477 -25.57 32.59 -11.60
N GLU A 478 -24.25 32.75 -11.44
CA GLU A 478 -23.26 32.03 -12.25
C GLU A 478 -23.24 30.52 -11.96
N ASP A 479 -23.73 30.10 -10.79
CA ASP A 479 -23.82 28.69 -10.38
C ASP A 479 -25.08 27.98 -10.93
N VAL A 480 -25.93 28.70 -11.67
CA VAL A 480 -27.12 28.14 -12.33
C VAL A 480 -26.70 27.24 -13.49
N LEU A 481 -27.22 26.01 -13.49
CA LEU A 481 -26.90 25.01 -14.49
C LEU A 481 -28.00 24.91 -15.54
N THR A 482 -27.66 25.15 -16.80
CA THR A 482 -28.45 24.65 -17.92
C THR A 482 -28.19 23.15 -18.12
N ILE A 483 -29.04 22.44 -18.87
CA ILE A 483 -28.81 21.04 -19.25
C ILE A 483 -27.45 20.89 -19.93
N GLU A 484 -27.10 21.83 -20.81
CA GLU A 484 -25.81 21.85 -21.49
C GLU A 484 -24.64 21.99 -20.50
N LYS A 485 -24.70 22.98 -19.59
CA LYS A 485 -23.69 23.19 -18.54
C LYS A 485 -23.57 21.95 -17.66
N ALA A 486 -24.68 21.33 -17.27
CA ALA A 486 -24.68 20.11 -16.48
C ALA A 486 -23.99 18.96 -17.22
N ASN A 487 -24.29 18.74 -18.52
CA ASN A 487 -23.70 17.64 -19.29
C ASN A 487 -22.18 17.74 -19.47
N ARG A 488 -21.59 18.93 -19.31
CA ARG A 488 -20.12 19.13 -19.27
C ARG A 488 -19.48 18.68 -17.94
N ILE A 489 -20.27 18.50 -16.88
CA ILE A 489 -19.80 18.00 -15.58
C ILE A 489 -19.61 16.49 -15.68
N ALA A 490 -18.44 15.97 -15.29
CA ALA A 490 -18.17 14.54 -15.29
C ALA A 490 -19.24 13.72 -14.49
N PRO A 491 -19.64 12.53 -14.96
CA PRO A 491 -20.65 11.70 -14.28
C PRO A 491 -20.30 11.35 -12.82
N ALA A 492 -19.02 11.22 -12.49
CA ALA A 492 -18.53 10.86 -11.17
C ALA A 492 -18.52 12.00 -10.15
N THR A 493 -18.71 13.25 -10.58
CA THR A 493 -18.59 14.43 -9.73
C THR A 493 -19.49 14.33 -8.51
N CYS A 494 -18.92 14.54 -7.31
CA CYS A 494 -19.61 14.47 -6.01
C CYS A 494 -20.27 13.13 -5.67
N ILE A 495 -19.99 12.06 -6.41
CA ILE A 495 -20.48 10.70 -6.14
C ILE A 495 -19.34 9.87 -5.56
N SER A 496 -19.52 9.45 -4.32
CA SER A 496 -18.67 8.48 -3.66
C SER A 496 -19.13 7.07 -3.97
N SER A 497 -18.16 6.21 -4.14
CA SER A 497 -18.30 4.77 -4.19
C SER A 497 -18.17 4.09 -2.83
N THR A 498 -17.56 4.75 -1.86
CA THR A 498 -17.46 4.21 -0.50
C THR A 498 -18.82 4.29 0.20
N ASP A 499 -18.95 3.54 1.29
CA ASP A 499 -20.09 3.58 2.20
C ASP A 499 -20.18 4.89 3.00
N LYS A 500 -19.07 5.65 3.07
CA LYS A 500 -18.94 6.91 3.83
C LYS A 500 -19.36 8.17 3.06
N GLY A 501 -19.78 8.08 1.79
CA GLY A 501 -20.15 9.24 0.98
C GLY A 501 -21.48 9.09 0.23
N SER A 502 -21.89 10.15 -0.49
CA SER A 502 -23.12 10.12 -1.29
C SER A 502 -22.92 9.26 -2.53
N ARG A 503 -23.75 8.24 -2.74
CA ARG A 503 -23.71 7.37 -3.93
C ARG A 503 -24.50 7.91 -5.13
N TYR A 504 -24.92 9.15 -5.04
CA TYR A 504 -25.71 9.85 -6.03
C TYR A 504 -25.54 11.37 -5.94
N LEU A 505 -25.93 12.06 -7.00
CA LEU A 505 -26.05 13.50 -7.09
C LEU A 505 -27.36 13.85 -7.80
N ILE A 506 -28.10 14.83 -7.27
CA ILE A 506 -29.28 15.40 -7.93
C ILE A 506 -28.93 16.86 -8.24
N LEU A 507 -28.95 17.23 -9.51
CA LEU A 507 -28.66 18.59 -9.98
C LEU A 507 -29.96 19.30 -10.37
N PRO A 508 -30.28 20.48 -9.82
CA PRO A 508 -31.27 21.35 -10.46
C PRO A 508 -30.70 21.83 -11.80
N VAL A 509 -31.47 21.70 -12.87
CA VAL A 509 -31.08 22.09 -14.22
C VAL A 509 -32.22 22.82 -14.93
N TYR A 510 -31.83 23.73 -15.82
CA TYR A 510 -32.72 24.55 -16.62
C TYR A 510 -32.53 24.25 -18.10
N GLU A 511 -33.56 24.39 -18.93
CA GLU A 511 -33.46 24.06 -20.36
C GLU A 511 -32.42 24.94 -21.05
N ASN A 512 -32.43 26.22 -20.74
CA ASN A 512 -31.52 27.26 -21.23
C ASN A 512 -31.42 28.40 -20.20
N ASP A 513 -30.61 29.42 -20.48
CA ASP A 513 -30.42 30.56 -19.57
C ASP A 513 -31.67 31.45 -19.44
N ASP A 514 -32.64 31.35 -20.37
CA ASP A 514 -33.90 32.09 -20.38
C ASP A 514 -35.04 31.37 -19.61
N THR A 515 -34.80 30.15 -19.13
CA THR A 515 -35.82 29.35 -18.45
C THR A 515 -36.15 29.97 -17.09
N PRO A 516 -37.44 30.26 -16.78
CA PRO A 516 -37.80 30.89 -15.52
C PRO A 516 -37.36 30.11 -14.26
N PRO A 517 -37.09 30.78 -13.12
CA PRO A 517 -36.57 30.13 -11.91
C PRO A 517 -37.41 28.95 -11.38
N ASN A 518 -38.73 28.99 -11.59
CA ASN A 518 -39.72 28.01 -11.13
C ASN A 518 -39.99 26.85 -12.12
N ARG A 519 -39.19 26.77 -13.19
CA ARG A 519 -39.27 25.73 -14.22
C ARG A 519 -38.07 24.78 -14.14
N GLU A 520 -37.43 24.68 -12.97
CA GLU A 520 -36.28 23.79 -12.81
C GLU A 520 -36.69 22.33 -12.96
N MET A 521 -35.82 21.56 -13.62
CA MET A 521 -35.87 20.10 -13.64
C MET A 521 -34.71 19.54 -12.83
N TYR A 522 -34.71 18.23 -12.60
CA TYR A 522 -33.71 17.57 -11.77
C TYR A 522 -33.04 16.45 -12.55
N GLN A 523 -31.74 16.58 -12.82
CA GLN A 523 -30.93 15.53 -13.40
C GLN A 523 -30.39 14.63 -12.28
N VAL A 524 -30.61 13.32 -12.40
CA VAL A 524 -30.11 12.34 -11.43
C VAL A 524 -28.83 11.69 -11.96
N ARG A 525 -27.82 11.59 -11.10
CA ARG A 525 -26.60 10.85 -11.33
C ARG A 525 -26.36 9.87 -10.19
N TYR A 526 -25.88 8.67 -10.48
CA TYR A 526 -25.65 7.66 -9.45
C TYR A 526 -24.58 6.65 -9.85
N ILE A 527 -24.00 6.00 -8.85
CA ILE A 527 -23.12 4.85 -9.04
C ILE A 527 -23.94 3.56 -9.15
N SER A 528 -23.61 2.72 -10.12
CA SER A 528 -24.24 1.42 -10.38
C SER A 528 -23.19 0.33 -10.28
N PHE A 529 -23.18 -0.38 -9.15
CA PHE A 529 -22.35 -1.57 -8.96
C PHE A 529 -22.91 -2.73 -9.77
N LYS A 530 -22.07 -3.38 -10.56
CA LYS A 530 -22.42 -4.64 -11.24
C LYS A 530 -22.40 -5.78 -10.22
N LYS A 531 -23.26 -6.78 -10.48
CA LYS A 531 -23.41 -7.95 -9.63
C LYS A 531 -22.37 -9.01 -9.97
#